data_AF-A0A382N6S4-F1
#
_entry.id   AF-A0A382N6S4-F1
#
_cell.length_a   1.000
_cell.length_b   1.000
_cell.length_c   1.000
_cell.angle_alpha   90.00
_cell.angle_beta   90.00
_cell.angle_gamma   90.00
#
_symmetry.space_group_name_H-M   'P 1'
#
loop_
_entity.id
_entity.type
_entity.pdbx_description
1 polymer ?
#
loop_
_entity_poly.entity_id
_entity_poly.type
_entity_poly.pdbx_seq_one_letter_code
_entity_poly.pdbx_strand_id
1 'polypeptide(L)'
;MNDEKESDLQLELENRFLTYALSTIVSRSLPDVRDGLKPIHRRILFAMESIGLNAAAKPVKSAKIIGEVLGKYHPHGDASTYESMVRMAQDFSMRYPLVDGKGNFGSIDGDAPAAYRYTEGKLTPITSYILNDLKK
;
A
#
# COMPACT_ATOMS: atom_id res chain seq x y z
N MET A 1 42.12 -4.30 18.71
CA MET A 1 41.24 -3.51 19.60
C MET A 1 41.18 -2.13 18.98
N ASN A 2 39.98 -1.72 18.55
CA ASN A 2 39.57 -0.45 17.95
C ASN A 2 40.04 -0.14 16.52
N ASP A 3 39.41 -0.79 15.53
CA ASP A 3 39.14 -0.16 14.21
C ASP A 3 37.81 0.63 14.32
N GLU A 4 37.75 1.60 15.22
CA GLU A 4 36.61 2.51 15.27
C GLU A 4 36.79 3.54 14.15
N LYS A 5 35.84 3.55 13.20
CA LYS A 5 35.79 4.60 12.18
C LYS A 5 35.35 5.90 12.84
N GLU A 6 36.29 6.81 13.03
CA GLU A 6 35.94 8.21 13.33
C GLU A 6 35.16 8.81 12.15
N SER A 7 34.03 9.44 12.44
CA SER A 7 33.29 10.26 11.48
C SER A 7 32.94 11.60 12.10
N ASP A 8 33.05 12.67 11.33
CA ASP A 8 32.54 13.98 11.74
C ASP A 8 31.02 13.92 11.95
N LEU A 9 30.56 14.36 13.12
CA LEU A 9 29.15 14.25 13.53
C LEU A 9 28.24 15.07 12.63
N GLN A 10 28.67 16.28 12.25
CA GLN A 10 27.89 17.16 11.39
C GLN A 10 27.71 16.52 10.01
N LEU A 11 28.80 16.07 9.40
CA LEU A 11 28.76 15.39 8.10
C LEU A 11 27.89 14.13 8.12
N GLU A 12 28.00 13.30 9.16
CA GLU A 12 27.21 12.08 9.27
C GLU A 12 25.71 12.39 9.46
N LEU A 13 25.38 13.42 10.25
CA LEU A 13 23.99 13.86 10.44
C LEU A 13 23.38 14.37 9.13
N GLU A 14 24.10 15.22 8.39
CA GLU A 14 23.67 15.75 7.10
C GLU A 14 23.43 14.61 6.08
N ASN A 15 24.37 13.66 5.98
CA ASN A 15 24.25 12.52 5.07
C ASN A 15 23.07 11.61 5.40
N ARG A 16 22.87 11.28 6.69
CA ARG A 16 21.74 10.43 7.12
C ARG A 16 20.41 11.13 6.91
N PHE A 17 20.34 12.41 7.26
CA PHE A 17 19.13 13.20 7.08
C PHE A 17 18.76 13.30 5.61
N LEU A 18 19.71 13.66 4.74
CA LEU A 18 19.48 13.79 3.30
C LEU A 18 19.05 12.46 2.68
N THR A 19 19.72 11.36 3.06
CA THR A 19 19.38 10.01 2.56
C THR A 19 17.96 9.61 2.94
N TYR A 20 17.58 9.84 4.21
CA TYR A 20 16.23 9.53 4.68
C TYR A 20 15.17 10.42 4.03
N ALA A 21 15.44 11.72 3.91
CA ALA A 21 14.55 12.68 3.28
C ALA A 21 14.29 12.32 1.82
N LEU A 22 15.35 12.07 1.04
CA LEU A 22 15.25 11.69 -0.36
C LEU A 22 14.50 10.38 -0.54
N SER A 23 14.83 9.35 0.26
CA SER A 23 14.13 8.06 0.25
C SER A 23 12.64 8.21 0.55
N THR A 24 12.29 9.05 1.53
CA THR A 24 10.91 9.31 1.92
C THR A 24 10.13 10.04 0.82
N ILE A 25 10.72 11.07 0.20
CA ILE A 25 10.09 11.85 -0.87
C ILE A 25 9.84 10.97 -2.10
N VAL A 26 10.86 10.25 -2.55
CA VAL A 26 10.84 9.50 -3.81
C VAL A 26 10.04 8.20 -3.69
N SER A 27 10.18 7.47 -2.58
CA SER A 27 9.72 6.07 -2.48
C SER A 27 8.57 5.84 -1.50
N ARG A 28 8.01 6.88 -0.88
CA ARG A 28 6.96 6.73 0.13
C ARG A 28 5.84 7.75 0.03
N SER A 29 6.17 9.03 0.16
CA SER A 29 5.20 10.06 0.50
C SER A 29 4.41 10.60 -0.69
N LEU A 30 5.07 10.77 -1.83
CA LEU A 30 4.47 11.39 -3.03
C LEU A 30 3.95 10.34 -4.02
N PRO A 31 2.81 10.60 -4.68
CA PRO A 31 2.34 9.80 -5.80
C PRO A 31 3.16 10.06 -7.08
N ASP A 32 3.14 9.09 -8.00
CA ASP A 32 3.66 9.30 -9.35
C ASP A 32 2.63 10.08 -10.19
N VAL A 33 3.08 11.02 -11.02
CA VAL A 33 2.20 11.86 -11.85
C VAL A 33 1.44 11.07 -12.92
N ARG A 34 1.98 9.92 -13.35
CA ARG A 34 1.43 9.13 -14.47
C ARG A 34 0.19 8.34 -14.08
N ASP A 35 0.15 7.84 -12.84
CA ASP A 35 -0.95 7.00 -12.35
C ASP A 35 -1.62 7.55 -11.08
N GLY A 36 -1.06 8.58 -10.45
CA GLY A 36 -1.57 9.17 -9.21
C GLY A 36 -1.40 8.25 -7.99
N LEU A 37 -0.63 7.16 -8.09
CA LEU A 37 -0.50 6.15 -7.05
C LEU A 37 0.81 6.30 -6.26
N LYS A 38 0.69 6.24 -4.94
CA LYS A 38 1.84 6.04 -4.05
C LYS A 38 2.39 4.62 -4.23
N PRO A 39 3.68 4.37 -3.92
CA PRO A 39 4.28 3.05 -4.07
C PRO A 39 3.53 1.93 -3.34
N ILE A 40 2.95 2.19 -2.17
CA ILE A 40 2.15 1.20 -1.43
C ILE A 40 0.86 0.83 -2.16
N HIS A 41 0.15 1.79 -2.76
CA HIS A 41 -1.07 1.51 -3.53
C HIS A 41 -0.73 0.58 -4.70
N ARG A 42 0.31 0.92 -5.47
CA ARG A 42 0.74 0.12 -6.63
C ARG A 42 1.10 -1.32 -6.23
N ARG A 43 1.82 -1.50 -5.11
CA ARG A 43 2.17 -2.82 -4.57
C ARG A 43 0.93 -3.63 -4.16
N ILE A 44 -0.05 -3.02 -3.50
CA ILE A 44 -1.30 -3.68 -3.11
C ILE A 44 -2.09 -4.13 -4.34
N LEU A 45 -2.33 -3.21 -5.29
CA LEU A 45 -3.11 -3.52 -6.50
C LEU A 45 -2.43 -4.61 -7.35
N PHE A 46 -1.11 -4.52 -7.50
CA PHE A 46 -0.33 -5.54 -8.22
C PHE A 46 -0.38 -6.91 -7.53
N ALA A 47 -0.23 -6.96 -6.20
CA ALA A 47 -0.33 -8.20 -5.45
C ALA A 47 -1.72 -8.84 -5.52
N MET A 48 -2.78 -8.02 -5.50
CA MET A 48 -4.16 -8.51 -5.67
C MET A 48 -4.37 -9.11 -7.06
N GLU A 49 -3.86 -8.45 -8.10
CA GLU A 49 -3.92 -8.94 -9.48
C GLU A 49 -3.08 -10.21 -9.68
N SER A 50 -1.89 -10.30 -9.06
CA SER A 50 -1.01 -11.48 -9.17
C SER A 50 -1.62 -12.74 -8.58
N ILE A 51 -2.51 -12.61 -7.57
CA ILE A 51 -3.27 -13.73 -6.99
C ILE A 51 -4.68 -13.86 -7.59
N GLY A 52 -4.98 -13.13 -8.67
CA GLY A 52 -6.20 -13.28 -9.46
C GLY A 52 -7.47 -12.64 -8.88
N LEU A 53 -7.35 -11.64 -7.98
CA LEU A 53 -8.49 -10.97 -7.36
C LEU A 53 -9.09 -9.85 -8.23
N ASN A 54 -9.36 -10.16 -9.49
CA ASN A 54 -10.09 -9.25 -10.38
C ASN A 54 -11.54 -9.02 -9.90
N ALA A 55 -12.26 -8.13 -10.57
CA ALA A 55 -13.63 -7.76 -10.19
C ALA A 55 -14.64 -8.92 -10.23
N ALA A 56 -14.41 -9.92 -11.09
CA ALA A 56 -15.27 -11.11 -11.20
C ALA A 56 -14.95 -12.17 -10.13
N ALA A 57 -13.79 -12.08 -9.48
CA ALA A 57 -13.38 -13.03 -8.46
C ALA A 57 -14.26 -12.96 -7.21
N LYS A 58 -14.25 -14.05 -6.42
CA LYS A 58 -14.79 -14.05 -5.06
C LYS A 58 -13.84 -13.24 -4.17
N PRO A 59 -14.36 -12.34 -3.31
CA PRO A 59 -13.52 -11.63 -2.36
C PRO A 59 -12.85 -12.63 -1.40
N VAL A 60 -11.64 -12.30 -0.96
CA VAL A 60 -10.88 -13.11 -0.01
C VAL A 60 -10.54 -12.28 1.22
N LYS A 61 -10.20 -12.96 2.32
CA LYS A 61 -9.79 -12.29 3.57
C LYS A 61 -8.67 -11.29 3.31
N SER A 62 -8.81 -10.08 3.85
CA SER A 62 -7.81 -9.02 3.79
C SER A 62 -6.45 -9.48 4.33
N ALA A 63 -6.45 -10.36 5.34
CA ALA A 63 -5.25 -11.04 5.83
C ALA A 63 -4.42 -11.73 4.74
N LYS A 64 -5.08 -12.39 3.77
CA LYS A 64 -4.41 -13.06 2.64
C LYS A 64 -3.75 -12.04 1.70
N ILE A 65 -4.45 -10.94 1.41
CA ILE A 65 -3.94 -9.88 0.53
C ILE A 65 -2.73 -9.21 1.18
N ILE A 66 -2.83 -8.82 2.46
CA ILE A 66 -1.73 -8.20 3.19
C ILE A 66 -0.53 -9.14 3.27
N GLY A 67 -0.74 -10.42 3.59
CA GLY A 67 0.34 -11.42 3.62
C GLY A 67 1.09 -11.52 2.30
N GLU A 68 0.38 -11.50 1.18
CA GLU A 68 0.99 -11.50 -0.17
C GLU A 68 1.82 -10.23 -0.43
N VAL A 69 1.29 -9.06 -0.06
CA VAL A 69 1.99 -7.78 -0.23
C VAL A 69 3.27 -7.75 0.58
N LEU A 70 3.21 -8.14 1.86
CA LEU A 70 4.35 -8.13 2.76
C LEU A 70 5.41 -9.16 2.36
N GLY A 71 4.97 -10.35 1.96
CA GLY A 71 5.87 -11.45 1.61
C GLY A 71 6.68 -11.19 0.34
N LYS A 72 6.16 -10.40 -0.60
CA LYS A 72 6.77 -10.24 -1.93
C LYS A 72 7.16 -8.82 -2.31
N TYR A 73 6.46 -7.80 -1.84
CA TYR A 73 6.52 -6.46 -2.44
C TYR A 73 6.76 -5.31 -1.45
N HIS A 74 6.42 -5.48 -0.16
CA HIS A 74 6.46 -4.40 0.82
C HIS A 74 7.01 -4.86 2.18
N PRO A 75 8.32 -4.71 2.46
CA PRO A 75 8.94 -5.15 3.71
C PRO A 75 8.72 -4.15 4.86
N HIS A 76 7.47 -3.75 5.09
CA HIS A 76 7.09 -2.82 6.16
C HIS A 76 5.86 -3.35 6.92
N GLY A 77 5.29 -2.53 7.81
CA GLY A 77 4.20 -2.96 8.69
C GLY A 77 2.94 -3.45 7.97
N ASP A 78 2.30 -4.45 8.57
CA ASP A 78 0.98 -4.94 8.16
C ASP A 78 -0.10 -3.87 8.36
N ALA A 79 -0.03 -3.11 9.45
CA ALA A 79 -0.96 -2.04 9.77
C ALA A 79 -1.01 -0.96 8.67
N SER A 80 0.13 -0.42 8.25
CA SER A 80 0.18 0.63 7.20
C SER A 80 -0.29 0.11 5.84
N THR A 81 -0.02 -1.17 5.55
CA THR A 81 -0.50 -1.83 4.34
C THR A 81 -2.03 -1.98 4.38
N TYR A 82 -2.57 -2.40 5.52
CA TYR A 82 -4.01 -2.54 5.69
C TYR A 82 -4.73 -1.20 5.62
N GLU A 83 -4.26 -0.18 6.33
CA GLU A 83 -4.84 1.17 6.30
C GLU A 83 -4.85 1.75 4.89
N SER A 84 -3.78 1.53 4.12
CA SER A 84 -3.71 1.94 2.71
C SER A 84 -4.78 1.22 1.87
N MET A 85 -4.97 -0.08 2.08
CA MET A 85 -6.02 -0.85 1.41
C MET A 85 -7.43 -0.41 1.83
N VAL A 86 -7.64 -0.11 3.12
CA VAL A 86 -8.91 0.37 3.64
C VAL A 86 -9.31 1.68 2.96
N ARG A 87 -8.39 2.65 2.84
CA ARG A 87 -8.67 3.90 2.14
C ARG A 87 -9.05 3.69 0.67
N MET A 88 -8.43 2.71 0.01
CA MET A 88 -8.77 2.36 -1.37
C MET A 88 -10.15 1.72 -1.53
N ALA A 89 -10.78 1.30 -0.43
CA ALA A 89 -12.13 0.72 -0.41
C ALA A 89 -13.21 1.69 0.10
N GLN A 90 -12.83 2.84 0.68
CA GLN A 90 -13.76 3.84 1.21
C GLN A 90 -14.27 4.77 0.08
N ASP A 91 -15.55 4.69 -0.24
CA ASP A 91 -16.23 5.52 -1.25
C ASP A 91 -16.35 7.00 -0.85
N PHE A 92 -16.38 7.28 0.45
CA PHE A 92 -16.33 8.64 0.99
C PHE A 92 -14.92 9.26 0.97
N SER A 93 -13.86 8.43 0.82
CA SER A 93 -12.47 8.92 0.72
C SER A 93 -11.98 8.99 -0.72
N MET A 94 -12.49 8.12 -1.61
CA MET A 94 -12.11 8.07 -3.02
C MET A 94 -13.34 8.14 -3.92
N ARG A 95 -13.31 9.07 -4.89
CA ARG A 95 -14.40 9.23 -5.88
C ARG A 95 -14.72 7.94 -6.64
N TYR A 96 -13.70 7.13 -6.93
CA TYR A 96 -13.81 5.81 -7.52
C TYR A 96 -12.90 4.84 -6.73
N PRO A 97 -13.45 4.03 -5.83
CA PRO A 97 -12.68 3.05 -5.08
C PRO A 97 -11.96 2.05 -5.99
N LEU A 98 -10.75 1.65 -5.61
CA LEU A 98 -9.93 0.70 -6.36
C LEU A 98 -10.07 -0.74 -5.82
N VAL A 99 -10.57 -0.87 -4.58
CA VAL A 99 -10.83 -2.13 -3.90
C VAL A 99 -12.31 -2.20 -3.53
N ASP A 100 -12.98 -3.30 -3.89
CA ASP A 100 -14.32 -3.64 -3.39
C ASP A 100 -14.15 -4.41 -2.08
N GLY A 101 -14.43 -3.72 -0.97
CA GLY A 101 -14.37 -4.28 0.38
C GLY A 101 -15.69 -4.89 0.84
N LYS A 102 -15.63 -5.99 1.58
CA LYS A 102 -16.77 -6.56 2.35
C LYS A 102 -16.43 -6.60 3.84
N GLY A 103 -17.31 -6.02 4.66
CA GLY A 103 -17.12 -5.86 6.10
C GLY A 103 -17.12 -4.38 6.50
N ASN A 104 -16.70 -4.08 7.73
CA ASN A 104 -16.61 -2.70 8.21
C ASN A 104 -15.26 -2.08 7.81
N PHE A 105 -15.31 -1.10 6.91
CA PHE A 105 -14.15 -0.31 6.43
C PHE A 105 -14.11 1.10 7.04
N GLY A 106 -14.83 1.33 8.13
CA GLY A 106 -14.95 2.62 8.79
C GLY A 106 -16.08 3.49 8.22
N SER A 107 -16.30 4.63 8.85
CA SER A 107 -17.38 5.56 8.53
C SER A 107 -16.89 7.01 8.45
N ILE A 108 -17.73 7.89 7.91
CA ILE A 108 -17.50 9.35 7.93
C ILE A 108 -17.52 9.88 9.37
N ASP A 109 -18.26 9.20 10.27
CA ASP A 109 -18.40 9.57 11.68
C ASP A 109 -17.12 9.28 12.50
N GLY A 110 -16.10 8.68 11.87
CA GLY A 110 -14.80 8.43 12.48
C GLY A 110 -14.64 7.04 13.09
N ASP A 111 -15.59 6.13 12.87
CA ASP A 111 -15.44 4.75 13.30
C ASP A 111 -14.27 4.10 12.57
N ALA A 112 -13.36 3.48 13.33
CA ALA A 112 -12.23 2.77 12.78
C ALA A 112 -12.69 1.53 11.99
N PRO A 113 -11.98 1.15 10.91
CA PRO A 113 -12.25 -0.11 10.22
C PRO A 113 -12.06 -1.30 11.16
N ALA A 114 -12.80 -2.38 10.90
CA ALA A 114 -12.54 -3.64 11.58
C ALA A 114 -11.14 -4.17 11.22
N ALA A 115 -10.55 -5.01 12.07
CA ALA A 115 -9.25 -5.61 11.78
C ALA A 115 -9.29 -6.49 10.50
N TYR A 116 -8.15 -6.60 9.80
CA TYR A 116 -8.02 -7.30 8.51
C TYR A 116 -8.35 -8.80 8.54
N ARG A 117 -8.49 -9.40 9.72
CA ARG A 117 -8.98 -10.78 9.88
C ARG A 117 -10.49 -10.91 9.65
N TYR A 118 -11.25 -9.82 9.73
CA TYR A 118 -12.70 -9.79 9.56
C TYR A 118 -13.14 -9.31 8.18
N THR A 119 -12.36 -8.43 7.55
CA THR A 119 -12.70 -7.85 6.24
C THR A 119 -12.25 -8.75 5.10
N GLU A 120 -12.92 -8.59 3.95
CA GLU A 120 -12.56 -9.23 2.69
C GLU A 120 -12.44 -8.17 1.59
N GLY A 121 -11.67 -8.46 0.55
CA GLY A 121 -11.47 -7.53 -0.56
C GLY A 121 -11.25 -8.24 -1.90
N LYS A 122 -11.57 -7.52 -2.98
CA LYS A 122 -11.19 -7.79 -4.36
C LYS A 122 -11.02 -6.48 -5.13
N LEU A 123 -10.49 -6.51 -6.34
CA LEU A 123 -10.35 -5.30 -7.16
C LEU A 123 -11.72 -4.84 -7.68
N THR A 124 -11.91 -3.52 -7.80
CA THR A 124 -13.08 -2.97 -8.50
C THR A 124 -12.88 -3.07 -10.02
N PRO A 125 -13.97 -3.01 -10.84
CA PRO A 125 -13.85 -3.04 -12.29
C PRO A 125 -12.95 -1.92 -12.85
N ILE A 126 -12.98 -0.72 -12.26
CA ILE A 126 -12.19 0.41 -12.74
C ILE A 126 -10.67 0.16 -12.61
N THR A 127 -10.25 -0.62 -11.62
CA THR A 127 -8.83 -0.93 -11.40
C THR A 127 -8.24 -1.78 -12.53
N SER A 128 -9.07 -2.54 -13.27
CA SER A 128 -8.59 -3.29 -14.43
C SER A 128 -8.00 -2.40 -15.52
N TYR A 129 -8.48 -1.15 -15.67
CA TYR A 129 -7.92 -0.20 -16.63
C TYR A 129 -6.54 0.31 -16.23
N ILE A 130 -6.24 0.36 -14.93
CA ILE A 130 -4.93 0.76 -14.38
C ILE A 130 -3.90 -0.35 -14.60
N LEU A 131 -4.32 -1.61 -14.44
CA LEU A 131 -3.46 -2.79 -14.49
C LEU A 131 -3.45 -3.46 -15.87
N ASN A 132 -4.11 -2.84 -16.85
CA ASN A 132 -4.23 -3.41 -18.19
C ASN A 132 -2.84 -3.60 -18.83
N ASP A 133 -2.73 -4.61 -19.69
CA ASP A 133 -1.55 -4.88 -20.51
C ASP A 133 -0.24 -5.19 -19.76
N LEU A 134 -0.27 -5.39 -18.43
CA LEU A 134 0.92 -5.79 -17.65
C LEU A 134 1.52 -7.15 -18.04
N LYS A 135 0.78 -8.00 -18.74
CA LYS A 135 1.17 -9.38 -19.12
C LYS A 135 1.42 -9.54 -20.63
N LYS A 136 1.42 -8.45 -21.40
CA LYS A 136 1.69 -8.48 -22.84
C LYS A 136 3.18 -8.50 -23.14
#